data_AF-A0A956IK22-F1
#
_entry.id   AF-A0A956IK22-F1
#
_cell.length_a   1.000
_cell.length_b   1.000
_cell.length_c   1.000
_cell.angle_alpha   90.00
_cell.angle_beta   90.00
_cell.angle_gamma   90.00
#
_symmetry.space_group_name_H-M   'P 1'
#
loop_
_entity.id
_entity.type
_entity.pdbx_description
1 polymer ?
#
loop_
_entity_poly.entity_id
_entity_poly.type
_entity_poly.pdbx_seq_one_letter_code
_entity_poly.pdbx_strand_id
1 'polypeptide(L)'
;MSLEIGIVGLPNVGKSTLFNALTSGGAEAQNYAFCTIEPNVGVVAVPDHRLELIHGFIKTQKVIPATVRVVDIAGLVAGASKGEGLGNKFLG
;
A
#
# COMPACT_ATOMS: atom_id res chain seq x y z
N MET A 1 -5.32 7.35 14.04
CA MET A 1 -5.85 6.60 12.89
C MET A 1 -4.79 6.65 11.80
N SER A 2 -4.22 5.51 11.40
CA SER A 2 -3.34 5.47 10.22
C SER A 2 -4.21 5.44 8.97
N LEU A 3 -3.97 6.35 8.03
CA LEU A 3 -4.67 6.37 6.75
C LEU A 3 -4.12 5.24 5.86
N GLU A 4 -5.03 4.42 5.32
CA GLU A 4 -4.71 3.32 4.40
C GLU A 4 -5.40 3.55 3.05
N ILE A 5 -4.72 3.16 1.97
CA ILE A 5 -5.22 3.28 0.59
C ILE A 5 -5.24 1.89 -0.05
N GLY A 6 -6.39 1.46 -0.56
CA GLY A 6 -6.54 0.21 -1.29
C GLY A 6 -6.40 0.40 -2.80
N ILE A 7 -5.58 -0.42 -3.45
CA ILE A 7 -5.53 -0.54 -4.92
C ILE A 7 -6.60 -1.55 -5.34
N VAL A 8 -7.62 -1.07 -6.05
CA VAL A 8 -8.72 -1.89 -6.58
C VAL A 8 -8.73 -1.89 -8.11
N GLY A 9 -9.28 -2.94 -8.69
CA GLY A 9 -9.37 -3.08 -10.15
C GLY A 9 -9.58 -4.53 -10.59
N LEU A 10 -9.97 -4.69 -11.85
CA LEU A 10 -10.25 -6.00 -12.45
C LEU A 10 -9.02 -6.94 -12.41
N PRO A 11 -9.21 -8.25 -12.56
CA PRO A 11 -8.09 -9.18 -12.74
C PRO A 11 -7.17 -8.76 -13.90
N ASN A 12 -5.86 -8.96 -13.75
CA ASN A 12 -4.83 -8.76 -14.78
C ASN A 12 -4.66 -7.32 -15.34
N VAL A 13 -5.16 -6.28 -14.66
CA VAL A 13 -4.96 -4.86 -15.07
C VAL A 13 -3.64 -4.23 -14.58
N GLY A 14 -2.72 -5.03 -14.02
CA GLY A 14 -1.43 -4.54 -13.52
C GLY A 14 -1.42 -4.01 -12.09
N LYS A 15 -2.42 -4.34 -11.25
CA LYS A 15 -2.48 -3.93 -9.83
C LYS A 15 -1.21 -4.27 -9.06
N SER A 16 -0.78 -5.53 -9.12
CA SER A 16 0.42 -5.98 -8.41
C SER A 16 1.70 -5.37 -8.99
N THR A 17 1.72 -5.02 -10.27
CA THR A 17 2.83 -4.25 -10.87
C THR A 17 2.90 -2.84 -10.30
N LEU A 18 1.77 -2.14 -10.18
CA LEU A 18 1.70 -0.82 -9.55
C LEU A 18 2.06 -0.86 -8.06
N PHE A 19 1.53 -1.84 -7.34
CA PHE A 19 1.84 -2.06 -5.93
C PHE A 19 3.34 -2.25 -5.73
N ASN A 20 3.96 -3.14 -6.50
CA ASN A 20 5.40 -3.38 -6.43
C ASN A 20 6.19 -2.11 -6.77
N ALA A 21 5.80 -1.34 -7.80
CA ALA A 21 6.46 -0.10 -8.15
C ALA A 21 6.41 0.93 -7.01
N LEU A 22 5.29 1.01 -6.29
CA LEU A 22 5.12 1.90 -5.13
C LEU A 22 5.92 1.44 -3.90
N THR A 23 6.08 0.13 -3.70
CA THR A 23 6.73 -0.44 -2.51
C THR A 23 8.23 -0.69 -2.66
N SER A 24 8.76 -0.71 -3.89
CA SER A 24 10.18 -0.95 -4.24
C SER A 24 11.18 0.13 -3.77
N GLY A 25 10.77 1.04 -2.86
CA GLY A 25 11.62 2.06 -2.27
C GLY A 25 11.71 2.06 -0.73
N GLY A 26 11.05 1.14 -0.02
CA GLY A 26 11.12 1.12 1.45
C GLY A 26 10.04 0.37 2.21
N ALA A 27 9.32 -0.56 1.58
CA ALA A 27 8.41 -1.41 2.34
C ALA A 27 9.22 -2.35 3.24
N GLU A 28 9.29 -2.04 4.54
CA GLU A 28 9.55 -3.07 5.55
C GLU A 28 8.38 -4.06 5.48
N ALA A 29 8.56 -5.09 4.67
CA ALA A 29 7.70 -6.26 4.67
C ALA A 29 7.90 -6.99 6.00
N GLN A 30 7.21 -6.55 7.05
CA GLN A 30 7.03 -7.39 8.22
C GLN A 30 6.10 -8.52 7.80
N ASN A 31 6.71 -9.69 7.58
CA ASN A 31 6.00 -10.94 7.39
C ASN A 31 5.27 -11.28 8.70
N TYR A 32 3.99 -10.89 8.80
CA TYR A 32 3.11 -11.48 9.80
C TYR A 32 2.82 -12.91 9.36
N ALA A 33 3.65 -13.83 9.86
CA ALA A 33 3.37 -15.26 9.75
C ALA A 33 2.03 -15.52 10.44
N PHE A 34 1.18 -16.33 9.81
CA PHE A 34 -0.16 -16.77 10.26
C PHE A 34 -1.35 -15.89 9.84
N CYS A 35 -1.71 -15.86 8.55
CA CYS A 35 -3.12 -16.01 8.12
C CYS A 35 -3.29 -16.21 6.60
N THR A 36 -4.30 -17.00 6.24
CA THR A 36 -4.57 -17.51 4.90
C THR A 36 -5.10 -16.40 3.97
N ILE A 37 -4.21 -15.87 3.12
CA ILE A 37 -4.40 -14.83 2.08
C ILE A 37 -4.71 -13.42 2.65
N GLU A 38 -3.78 -12.84 3.41
CA GLU A 38 -3.79 -11.41 3.74
C GLU A 38 -3.41 -10.55 2.52
N PRO A 39 -4.02 -9.35 2.35
CA PRO A 39 -3.69 -8.46 1.25
C PRO A 39 -2.24 -7.97 1.39
N ASN A 40 -1.54 -7.76 0.26
CA ASN A 40 -0.18 -7.22 0.34
C ASN A 40 -0.25 -5.79 0.86
N VAL A 41 0.38 -5.52 2.01
CA VAL A 41 0.47 -4.18 2.59
C VAL A 41 1.89 -3.64 2.44
N GLY A 42 2.01 -2.43 1.94
CA GLY A 42 3.27 -1.71 1.78
C GLY A 42 3.23 -0.33 2.42
N VAL A 43 4.36 0.13 2.93
CA VAL A 43 4.53 1.49 3.45
C VAL A 43 5.35 2.29 2.43
N VAL A 44 4.82 3.42 2.01
CA VAL A 44 5.43 4.28 1.00
C VAL A 44 5.68 5.66 1.59
N ALA A 45 6.91 6.16 1.44
CA ALA A 45 7.25 7.52 1.83
C ALA A 45 6.60 8.54 0.88
N VAL A 46 6.02 9.59 1.45
CA VAL A 46 5.46 10.70 0.67
C VAL A 46 6.62 11.56 0.14
N PRO A 47 6.79 11.70 -1.18
CA PRO A 47 7.85 12.54 -1.73
C PRO A 47 7.56 14.01 -1.42
N ASP A 48 8.43 14.63 -0.62
CA ASP A 48 8.29 16.03 -0.22
C ASP A 48 9.63 16.76 -0.24
N HIS A 49 9.85 17.56 -1.29
CA HIS A 49 11.06 18.36 -1.46
C HIS A 49 11.26 19.42 -0.36
N ARG A 50 10.20 19.79 0.39
CA ARG A 50 10.29 20.78 1.47
C ARG A 50 11.13 20.25 2.63
N LEU A 51 11.16 18.94 2.85
CA LEU A 51 11.98 18.33 3.89
C LEU A 51 13.47 18.58 3.65
N GLU A 52 13.92 18.45 2.40
CA GLU A 52 15.31 18.74 2.02
C GLU A 52 15.63 20.23 2.09
N LEU A 53 14.69 21.10 1.69
CA LEU A 53 14.85 22.55 1.83
C LEU A 53 15.05 22.94 3.31
N ILE A 54 14.20 22.42 4.20
CA ILE A 54 14.30 22.67 5.65
C ILE A 54 15.62 22.12 6.19
N HIS A 55 16.02 20.91 5.78
CA HIS A 55 17.31 20.32 6.15
C HIS A 55 18.51 21.12 5.61
N GLY A 56 18.33 21.88 4.53
CA GLY A 56 19.29 22.86 4.02
C GLY A 56 19.54 24.00 5.01
N PHE A 57 18.48 24.52 5.64
CA PHE A 57 18.56 25.60 6.63
C PHE A 57 18.91 25.11 8.03
N ILE A 58 18.40 23.94 8.43
CA ILE A 58 18.55 23.36 9.77
C ILE A 58 19.04 21.92 9.63
N LYS A 59 20.33 21.70 9.91
CA LYS A 59 20.94 20.37 9.83
C LYS A 59 20.45 19.48 10.96
N THR A 60 19.76 18.39 10.61
CA THR A 60 19.28 17.35 11.52
C THR A 60 20.06 16.05 11.32
N GLN A 61 20.01 15.13 12.29
CA GLN A 61 20.67 13.82 12.13
C GLN A 61 19.97 12.92 11.12
N LYS A 62 18.65 13.09 10.95
CA LYS A 62 17.80 12.32 10.05
C LYS A 62 16.68 13.20 9.49
N VAL A 63 16.22 12.88 8.29
CA VAL A 63 15.00 13.40 7.68
C VAL A 63 13.98 12.27 7.67
N ILE A 64 12.81 12.49 8.27
CA ILE A 64 11.77 11.47 8.40
C ILE A 64 10.58 11.92 7.56
N PRO A 65 10.28 11.26 6.42
CA PRO A 65 9.12 11.60 5.60
C PRO A 65 7.82 11.13 6.26
N ALA A 66 6.72 11.77 5.87
CA ALA A 66 5.40 11.19 6.11
C ALA A 66 5.26 9.89 5.31
N THR A 67 4.46 8.96 5.82
CA THR A 67 4.24 7.66 5.17
C THR A 67 2.76 7.41 4.92
N VAL A 68 2.46 6.63 3.88
CA VAL A 68 1.13 6.15 3.54
C VAL A 68 1.18 4.64 3.43
N ARG A 69 0.14 3.97 3.96
CA ARG A 69 -0.03 2.53 3.81
C ARG A 69 -0.85 2.24 2.57
N VAL A 70 -0.30 1.41 1.69
CA VAL A 70 -0.93 0.96 0.44
C VAL A 70 -1.24 -0.52 0.58
N VAL A 71 -2.44 -0.91 0.16
CA VAL A 71 -2.95 -2.28 0.27
C VAL A 71 -3.30 -2.78 -1.14
N ASP A 72 -2.67 -3.85 -1.63
CA ASP A 72 -3.08 -4.54 -2.86
C ASP A 72 -4.29 -5.42 -2.55
N ILE A 73 -5.46 -4.98 -3.00
CA ILE A 73 -6.70 -5.72 -2.80
C ILE A 73 -6.85 -6.72 -3.94
N ALA A 74 -7.09 -7.98 -3.58
CA ALA A 74 -7.32 -9.04 -4.56
C ALA A 74 -8.43 -8.63 -5.54
N GLY A 75 -8.25 -8.97 -6.82
CA GLY A 75 -9.14 -8.51 -7.90
C GLY A 75 -10.61 -8.81 -7.60
N LEU A 76 -11.42 -7.76 -7.53
CA LEU A 76 -12.87 -7.88 -7.42
C LEU A 76 -13.39 -8.42 -8.76
N VAL A 77 -13.96 -9.62 -8.73
CA VAL A 77 -14.64 -10.22 -9.89
C VAL A 77 -16.08 -9.70 -9.92
N ALA A 78 -16.65 -9.52 -11.11
CA ALA A 78 -18.09 -9.25 -11.23
C ALA A 78 -18.88 -10.36 -10.51
N GLY A 79 -19.83 -9.99 -9.65
CA GLY A 79 -20.53 -10.95 -8.78
C GLY A 79 -19.93 -11.11 -7.38
N ALA A 80 -18.83 -10.40 -7.07
CA ALA A 80 -18.22 -10.34 -5.74
C ALA A 80 -19.25 -10.13 -4.63
N SER A 81 -20.20 -9.20 -4.80
CA SER A 81 -21.25 -8.85 -3.84
C SER A 81 -22.37 -9.89 -3.68
N LYS A 82 -22.36 -10.95 -4.52
CA LYS A 82 -23.32 -12.07 -4.50
C LYS A 82 -22.68 -13.36 -4.01
N GLY A 83 -21.40 -13.35 -3.62
CA GLY A 83 -20.67 -14.53 -3.13
C GLY A 83 -19.92 -15.30 -4.20
N GLU A 84 -19.90 -14.82 -5.44
CA GLU A 84 -19.10 -15.42 -6.51
C GLU A 84 -17.65 -14.87 -6.41
N GLY A 85 -16.78 -15.66 -5.78
CA GLY A 85 -15.37 -15.34 -5.59
C GLY A 85 -15.02 -14.75 -4.21
N LEU A 86 -13.75 -14.38 -4.03
CA LEU A 86 -13.23 -13.85 -2.75
C LEU A 86 -13.70 -12.41 -2.44
N GLY A 87 -14.38 -11.73 -3.38
CA GLY A 87 -14.73 -10.31 -3.27
C GLY A 87 -15.69 -9.97 -2.12
N ASN A 88 -16.51 -10.91 -1.65
CA ASN A 88 -17.36 -10.73 -0.47
C ASN A 88 -16.56 -10.55 0.83
N LYS A 89 -15.34 -11.09 0.93
CA LYS A 89 -14.46 -10.89 2.09
C LYS A 89 -13.84 -9.49 2.14
N PHE A 90 -13.88 -8.76 1.01
CA PHE A 90 -13.27 -7.43 0.88
C PHE A 90 -14.28 -6.28 0.92
N LEU A 91 -15.57 -6.57 0.67
CA LEU A 91 -16.65 -5.58 0.62
C LEU A 91 -17.59 -5.63 1.84
N GLY A 92 -17.44 -6.65 2.68
CA GLY A 92 -18.23 -6.87 3.91
C GLY A 92 -17.61 -6.25 5.15
#